data_AF-A0A9W8RW50-F1
#
_entry.id   AF-A0A9W8RW50-F1
#
_cell.length_a   1.000
_cell.length_b   1.000
_cell.length_c   1.000
_cell.angle_alpha   90.00
_cell.angle_beta   90.00
_cell.angle_gamma   90.00
#
_symmetry.space_group_name_H-M   'P 1'
#
loop_
_entity.id
_entity.type
_entity.pdbx_description
1 polymer ?
#
loop_
_entity_poly.entity_id
_entity_poly.type
_entity_poly.pdbx_seq_one_letter_code
_entity_poly.pdbx_strand_id
1 'polypeptide(L)'
;MLTRSEQYQIAHGVMVLVGAYIPSVVLFFCTLCTVRRRKDPARTAFTYLKLALLVFSGFAFLDTCGYALSIASTRVLYDQSYYYYGDTYGYDDVVRVLQITMRVVEAVAQLYDMITDILVMIILLRISTGIVIAQSGHAGPIGKILRLASYAIAVLLAALALAGFGLRIRFVYELFYGDRYDGADSFQQSRQIIFSFSVLVFIISLGIVARAVMVKMQPKAEKTLSWCSNMLIAASVVWLLRTTFNMASQAAWSDLSNVFNDPEWKDYYHILDVIFAIWPQFIVLCMVFAIGSAKNNGIWSTQQPFLAPQGNQQTPWGYSYNGSQPPNAAPPMAQQQQQQQQPYQPQQQYEQHPQQQTMPQGWNPQQQHQGFYAPQQQAYPQQQQYAPYSPVSPISNARSPPPHEESLGLNHQADGTPPQVSPQPYAEKHAI
;
A
#
# COMPACT_ATOMS: atom_id res chain seq x y z
N MET A 1 33.97 -16.29 -28.99
CA MET A 1 32.56 -16.62 -29.35
C MET A 1 31.75 -16.76 -28.06
N LEU A 2 30.49 -16.29 -28.04
CA LEU A 2 29.58 -16.44 -26.90
C LEU A 2 29.07 -17.88 -26.82
N THR A 3 29.16 -18.50 -25.64
CA THR A 3 28.53 -19.80 -25.38
C THR A 3 27.00 -19.62 -25.35
N ARG A 4 26.27 -20.70 -25.60
CA ARG A 4 24.80 -20.67 -25.60
C ARG A 4 24.24 -20.18 -24.27
N SER A 5 24.79 -20.66 -23.14
CA SER A 5 24.35 -20.27 -21.80
C SER A 5 24.54 -18.77 -21.55
N GLU A 6 25.69 -18.20 -21.94
CA GLU A 6 25.94 -16.76 -21.81
C GLU A 6 24.97 -15.91 -22.63
N GLN A 7 24.53 -16.39 -23.81
CA GLN A 7 23.52 -15.67 -24.59
C GLN A 7 22.19 -15.56 -23.81
N TYR A 8 21.78 -16.63 -23.12
CA TYR A 8 20.58 -16.61 -22.29
C TYR A 8 20.74 -15.76 -21.04
N GLN A 9 21.92 -15.76 -20.40
CA GLN A 9 22.22 -14.89 -19.26
C GLN A 9 22.22 -13.40 -19.65
N ILE A 10 22.80 -13.05 -20.81
CA ILE A 10 22.75 -11.69 -21.36
C ILE A 10 21.31 -11.30 -21.66
N ALA A 11 20.55 -12.19 -22.31
CA ALA A 11 19.14 -11.93 -22.61
C ALA A 11 18.32 -11.70 -21.32
N HIS A 12 18.53 -12.52 -20.29
CA HIS A 12 17.92 -12.33 -18.97
C HIS A 12 18.25 -10.94 -18.41
N GLY A 13 19.54 -10.61 -18.29
CA GLY A 13 19.98 -9.33 -17.75
C GLY A 13 19.41 -8.13 -18.50
N VAL A 14 19.36 -8.18 -19.84
CA VAL A 14 18.76 -7.10 -20.66
C VAL A 14 17.25 -7.01 -20.43
N MET A 15 16.53 -8.14 -20.39
CA MET A 15 15.09 -8.15 -20.17
C MET A 15 14.71 -7.65 -18.77
N VAL A 16 15.50 -7.94 -17.74
CA VAL A 16 15.29 -7.43 -16.37
C VAL A 16 15.64 -5.95 -16.30
N LEU A 17 16.79 -5.54 -16.83
CA LEU A 17 17.25 -4.16 -16.78
C LEU A 17 16.28 -3.21 -17.50
N VAL A 18 15.93 -3.53 -18.75
CA VAL A 18 15.07 -2.69 -19.59
C VAL A 18 13.59 -2.88 -19.25
N GLY A 19 13.15 -4.11 -19.00
CA GLY A 19 11.75 -4.44 -18.79
C GLY A 19 11.23 -4.16 -17.38
N ALA A 20 12.09 -4.20 -16.36
CA ALA A 20 11.68 -4.10 -14.96
C ALA A 20 12.44 -3.03 -14.16
N TYR A 21 13.77 -3.01 -14.22
CA TYR A 21 14.58 -2.08 -13.40
C TYR A 21 14.33 -0.61 -13.77
N ILE A 22 14.59 -0.21 -15.02
CA ILE A 22 14.42 1.19 -15.43
C ILE A 22 12.97 1.66 -15.19
N PRO A 23 11.92 0.92 -15.63
CA PRO A 23 10.54 1.32 -15.37
C PRO A 23 10.18 1.37 -13.88
N SER A 24 10.67 0.45 -13.05
CA SER A 24 10.39 0.47 -11.61
C SER A 24 11.00 1.67 -10.90
N VAL A 25 12.21 2.08 -11.27
CA VAL A 25 12.85 3.31 -10.77
C VAL A 25 12.04 4.55 -11.16
N VAL A 26 11.62 4.63 -12.43
CA VAL A 26 10.76 5.74 -12.90
C VAL A 26 9.45 5.76 -12.12
N LEU A 27 8.77 4.62 -11.96
CA LEU A 27 7.54 4.51 -11.17
C LEU A 27 7.75 4.89 -9.71
N PHE A 28 8.87 4.51 -9.10
CA PHE A 28 9.22 4.92 -7.74
C PHE A 28 9.25 6.44 -7.63
N PHE A 29 9.98 7.15 -8.50
CA PHE A 29 9.99 8.62 -8.48
C PHE A 29 8.61 9.22 -8.79
N CYS A 30 7.87 8.65 -9.74
CA CYS A 30 6.51 9.08 -10.04
C CYS A 30 5.58 8.92 -8.83
N THR A 31 5.73 7.88 -8.00
CA THR A 31 4.91 7.70 -6.78
C THR A 31 5.17 8.75 -5.70
N LEU A 32 6.37 9.33 -5.64
CA LEU A 32 6.68 10.42 -4.72
C LEU A 32 5.87 11.68 -5.07
N CYS A 33 5.69 11.93 -6.37
CA CYS A 33 4.99 13.11 -6.88
C CYS A 33 3.46 12.93 -6.93
N THR A 34 3.00 11.80 -7.48
CA THR A 34 1.58 11.59 -7.84
C THR A 34 0.75 10.98 -6.71
N VAL A 35 1.34 10.05 -5.95
CA VAL A 35 0.63 9.32 -4.89
C VAL A 35 0.91 9.97 -3.53
N ARG A 36 0.37 11.18 -3.35
CA ARG A 36 0.45 11.91 -2.07
C ARG A 36 -0.62 11.40 -1.11
N ARG A 37 -0.19 11.11 0.13
CA ARG A 37 -1.05 10.63 1.21
C ARG A 37 -1.65 11.82 1.97
N ARG A 38 -2.89 12.20 1.66
CA ARG A 38 -3.65 13.20 2.43
C ARG A 38 -4.25 12.61 3.72
N LYS A 39 -3.41 11.97 4.56
CA LYS A 39 -3.81 11.27 5.80
C LYS A 39 -4.98 10.27 5.68
N ASP A 40 -5.36 9.90 4.45
CA ASP A 40 -6.50 9.00 4.19
C ASP A 40 -6.18 7.55 4.64
N PRO A 41 -7.01 6.94 5.50
CA PRO A 41 -6.81 5.58 6.00
C PRO A 41 -6.88 4.51 4.90
N ALA A 42 -7.69 4.72 3.85
CA ALA A 42 -7.80 3.82 2.71
C ALA A 42 -6.55 3.84 1.81
N ARG A 43 -5.72 4.89 1.92
CA ARG A 43 -4.48 5.07 1.15
C ARG A 43 -3.21 4.60 1.85
N THR A 44 -3.35 3.89 2.98
CA THR A 44 -2.20 3.32 3.71
C THR A 44 -1.39 2.32 2.89
N ALA A 45 -2.02 1.60 1.95
CA ALA A 45 -1.36 0.65 1.05
C ALA A 45 -0.24 1.31 0.21
N PHE A 46 -0.40 2.57 -0.17
CA PHE A 46 0.55 3.25 -1.05
C PHE A 46 1.86 3.64 -0.38
N THR A 47 1.91 3.68 0.96
CA THR A 47 3.20 3.78 1.67
C THR A 47 4.02 2.51 1.44
N TYR A 48 3.38 1.35 1.48
CA TYR A 48 4.03 0.07 1.19
C TYR A 48 4.37 -0.06 -0.30
N LEU A 49 3.57 0.49 -1.22
CA LEU A 49 3.90 0.52 -2.65
C LEU A 49 5.25 1.21 -2.91
N LYS A 50 5.51 2.35 -2.27
CA LYS A 50 6.77 3.09 -2.43
C LYS A 50 7.96 2.24 -1.99
N LEU A 51 7.82 1.60 -0.82
CA LEU A 51 8.83 0.70 -0.31
C LEU A 51 9.01 -0.52 -1.23
N ALA A 52 7.92 -1.10 -1.73
CA ALA A 52 7.95 -2.27 -2.62
C ALA A 52 8.63 -1.94 -3.95
N LEU A 53 8.37 -0.78 -4.54
CA LEU A 53 9.05 -0.34 -5.76
C LEU A 53 10.54 -0.11 -5.54
N LEU A 54 10.94 0.44 -4.39
CA LEU A 54 12.34 0.64 -4.03
C LEU A 54 13.08 -0.68 -3.80
N VAL A 55 12.45 -1.62 -3.08
CA VAL A 55 13.03 -2.95 -2.84
C VAL A 55 13.06 -3.76 -4.14
N PHE A 56 12.00 -3.70 -4.94
CA PHE A 56 11.96 -4.39 -6.24
C PHE A 56 12.99 -3.84 -7.23
N SER A 57 13.21 -2.52 -7.27
CA SER A 57 14.27 -1.96 -8.12
C SER A 57 15.66 -2.38 -7.64
N GLY A 58 15.88 -2.45 -6.33
CA GLY A 58 17.10 -3.02 -5.73
C GLY A 58 17.30 -4.49 -6.12
N PHE A 59 16.24 -5.30 -6.06
CA PHE A 59 16.26 -6.69 -6.54
C PHE A 59 16.65 -6.77 -8.01
N ALA A 60 15.94 -6.09 -8.90
CA ALA A 60 16.18 -6.16 -10.34
C ALA A 60 17.59 -5.69 -10.73
N PHE A 61 18.13 -4.70 -10.02
CA PHE A 61 19.51 -4.25 -10.19
C PHE A 61 20.52 -5.31 -9.76
N LEU A 62 20.39 -5.84 -8.54
CA LEU A 62 21.30 -6.83 -7.98
C LEU A 62 21.27 -8.13 -8.79
N ASP A 63 20.10 -8.56 -9.22
CA ASP A 63 19.92 -9.72 -10.10
C ASP A 63 20.67 -9.53 -11.43
N THR A 64 20.49 -8.39 -12.10
CA THR A 64 21.24 -8.04 -13.31
C THR A 64 22.75 -8.03 -13.07
N CYS A 65 23.21 -7.48 -11.94
CA CYS A 65 24.61 -7.49 -11.55
C CYS A 65 25.13 -8.91 -11.29
N GLY A 66 24.32 -9.79 -10.68
CA GLY A 66 24.66 -11.19 -10.44
C GLY A 66 24.93 -11.93 -11.76
N TYR A 67 24.05 -11.77 -12.75
CA TYR A 67 24.27 -12.35 -14.08
C TYR A 67 25.50 -11.76 -14.80
N ALA A 68 25.73 -10.45 -14.69
CA ALA A 68 26.93 -9.82 -15.25
C ALA A 68 28.22 -10.39 -14.62
N LEU A 69 28.22 -10.58 -13.30
CA LEU A 69 29.33 -11.19 -12.56
C LEU A 69 29.52 -12.67 -12.91
N SER A 70 28.44 -13.43 -13.11
CA SER A 70 28.49 -14.82 -13.58
C SER A 70 29.17 -14.94 -14.95
N ILE A 71 28.80 -14.08 -15.90
CA ILE A 71 29.44 -14.03 -17.23
C ILE A 71 30.92 -13.66 -17.09
N ALA A 72 31.23 -12.61 -16.30
CA ALA A 72 32.60 -12.20 -16.07
C ALA A 72 33.46 -13.32 -15.45
N SER A 73 32.94 -14.00 -14.42
CA SER A 73 33.61 -15.14 -13.77
C SER A 73 33.86 -16.28 -14.76
N THR A 74 32.85 -16.62 -15.57
CA THR A 74 32.97 -17.70 -16.56
C THR A 74 34.04 -17.36 -17.61
N ARG A 75 34.09 -16.10 -18.04
CA ARG A 75 35.08 -15.63 -19.02
C ARG A 75 36.51 -15.65 -18.50
N VAL A 76 36.73 -15.20 -17.27
CA VAL A 76 38.05 -15.24 -16.64
C VAL A 76 38.54 -16.69 -16.50
N LEU A 77 37.65 -17.62 -16.13
CA LEU A 77 37.97 -19.05 -16.03
C LEU A 77 38.33 -19.68 -17.40
N TYR A 78 37.64 -19.30 -18.48
CA TYR A 78 37.98 -19.79 -19.81
C TYR A 78 39.34 -19.28 -20.29
N ASP A 79 39.69 -18.02 -19.99
CA ASP A 79 40.99 -17.44 -20.34
C ASP A 79 42.14 -18.10 -19.54
N GLN A 80 41.88 -18.50 -18.29
CA GLN A 80 42.83 -19.22 -17.43
C GLN A 80 43.29 -20.56 -18.04
N SER A 81 42.41 -21.27 -18.78
CA SER A 81 42.77 -22.52 -19.45
C SER A 81 43.89 -22.35 -20.50
N TYR A 82 44.17 -21.12 -20.92
CA TYR A 82 45.18 -20.79 -21.93
C TYR A 82 46.56 -20.43 -21.33
N TYR A 83 46.62 -19.98 -20.08
CA TYR A 83 47.83 -19.44 -19.42
C TYR A 83 48.39 -20.34 -18.30
N TYR A 84 48.44 -21.65 -18.53
CA TYR A 84 48.90 -22.63 -17.54
C TYR A 84 50.42 -22.59 -17.23
N TYR A 85 51.19 -21.57 -17.67
CA TYR A 85 52.66 -21.66 -17.66
C TYR A 85 53.48 -20.50 -17.05
N GLY A 86 52.89 -19.51 -16.39
CA GLY A 86 53.71 -18.51 -15.68
C GLY A 86 52.93 -17.52 -14.84
N ASP A 87 53.29 -17.43 -13.56
CA ASP A 87 52.84 -16.44 -12.58
C ASP A 87 51.34 -16.45 -12.21
N THR A 88 50.90 -17.56 -11.63
CA THR A 88 49.51 -17.88 -11.26
C THR A 88 49.01 -17.22 -9.96
N TYR A 89 49.87 -16.57 -9.17
CA TYR A 89 49.51 -16.14 -7.80
C TYR A 89 48.50 -14.99 -7.71
N GLY A 90 48.36 -14.14 -8.72
CA GLY A 90 47.39 -13.02 -8.70
C GLY A 90 46.03 -13.33 -9.31
N TYR A 91 45.94 -14.33 -10.18
CA TYR A 91 44.72 -14.64 -10.93
C TYR A 91 43.69 -15.43 -10.11
N ASP A 92 44.16 -16.35 -9.27
CA ASP A 92 43.28 -17.14 -8.39
C ASP A 92 42.54 -16.24 -7.38
N ASP A 93 43.19 -15.17 -6.91
CA ASP A 93 42.56 -14.18 -6.03
C ASP A 93 41.43 -13.40 -6.73
N VAL A 94 41.62 -12.99 -7.97
CA VAL A 94 40.59 -12.26 -8.74
C VAL A 94 39.37 -13.15 -9.01
N VAL A 95 39.59 -14.40 -9.44
CA VAL A 95 38.50 -15.37 -9.67
C VAL A 95 37.73 -15.62 -8.38
N ARG A 96 38.45 -15.84 -7.28
CA ARG A 96 37.84 -16.06 -5.96
C ARG A 96 37.00 -14.86 -5.52
N VAL A 97 37.52 -13.63 -5.66
CA VAL A 97 36.78 -12.40 -5.32
C VAL A 97 35.53 -12.26 -6.18
N LEU A 98 35.63 -12.52 -7.49
CA LEU A 98 34.47 -12.48 -8.39
C LEU A 98 33.39 -13.49 -7.98
N GLN A 99 33.78 -14.73 -7.67
CA GLN A 99 32.82 -15.76 -7.25
C GLN A 99 32.18 -15.44 -5.89
N ILE A 100 32.96 -14.98 -4.90
CA ILE A 100 32.41 -14.52 -3.62
C ILE A 100 31.39 -13.40 -3.85
N THR A 101 31.77 -12.39 -4.64
CA THR A 101 30.92 -11.23 -4.91
C THR A 101 29.63 -11.65 -5.62
N MET A 102 29.72 -12.50 -6.64
CA MET A 102 28.57 -13.05 -7.36
C MET A 102 27.58 -13.73 -6.39
N ARG A 103 28.06 -14.64 -5.55
CA ARG A 103 27.20 -15.39 -4.62
C ARG A 103 26.56 -14.51 -3.54
N VAL A 104 27.30 -13.52 -3.04
CA VAL A 104 26.74 -12.54 -2.09
C VAL A 104 25.68 -11.67 -2.74
N VAL A 105 25.93 -11.18 -3.95
CA VAL A 105 24.96 -10.38 -4.72
C VAL A 105 23.70 -11.19 -4.99
N GLU A 106 23.81 -12.46 -5.41
CA GLU A 106 22.67 -13.37 -5.59
C GLU A 106 21.87 -13.57 -4.28
N ALA A 107 22.56 -13.75 -3.15
CA ALA A 107 21.90 -13.92 -1.85
C ALA A 107 21.13 -12.65 -1.42
N VAL A 108 21.71 -11.47 -1.64
CA VAL A 108 21.03 -10.19 -1.34
C VAL A 108 19.87 -9.95 -2.30
N ALA A 109 20.04 -10.24 -3.60
CA ALA A 109 18.96 -10.15 -4.58
C ALA A 109 17.77 -11.03 -4.17
N GLN A 110 18.01 -12.28 -3.79
CA GLN A 110 16.98 -13.21 -3.33
C GLN A 110 16.25 -12.71 -2.07
N LEU A 111 16.98 -12.10 -1.12
CA LEU A 111 16.37 -11.47 0.05
C LEU A 111 15.42 -10.33 -0.36
N TYR A 112 15.82 -9.49 -1.32
CA TYR A 112 15.01 -8.39 -1.81
C TYR A 112 13.76 -8.89 -2.55
N ASP A 113 13.85 -9.98 -3.32
CA ASP A 113 12.68 -10.61 -3.96
C ASP A 113 11.67 -11.11 -2.91
N MET A 114 12.13 -11.84 -1.89
CA MET A 114 11.29 -12.30 -0.78
C MET A 114 10.65 -11.15 0.00
N ILE A 115 11.40 -10.07 0.29
CA ILE A 115 10.84 -8.88 0.95
C ILE A 115 9.79 -8.22 0.05
N THR A 116 10.02 -8.17 -1.27
CA THR A 116 9.03 -7.62 -2.21
C THR A 116 7.74 -8.42 -2.17
N ASP A 117 7.80 -9.75 -2.08
CA ASP A 117 6.61 -10.59 -1.94
C ASP A 117 5.82 -10.32 -0.67
N ILE A 118 6.51 -10.16 0.46
CA ILE A 118 5.88 -9.78 1.73
C ILE A 118 5.17 -8.43 1.58
N LEU A 119 5.80 -7.46 0.91
CA LEU A 119 5.22 -6.14 0.69
C LEU A 119 4.02 -6.20 -0.25
N VAL A 120 4.09 -6.95 -1.35
CA VAL A 120 2.96 -7.16 -2.28
C VAL A 120 1.78 -7.80 -1.57
N MET A 121 2.01 -8.82 -0.74
CA MET A 121 0.98 -9.41 0.12
C MET A 121 0.29 -8.34 0.99
N ILE A 122 1.08 -7.53 1.71
CA ILE A 122 0.54 -6.46 2.56
C ILE A 122 -0.28 -5.46 1.72
N ILE A 123 0.25 -5.05 0.55
CA ILE A 123 -0.40 -4.10 -0.35
C ILE A 123 -1.77 -4.63 -0.80
N LEU A 124 -1.85 -5.86 -1.32
CA LEU A 124 -3.09 -6.42 -1.84
C LEU A 124 -4.15 -6.57 -0.75
N LEU A 125 -3.75 -7.06 0.44
CA LEU A 125 -4.65 -7.14 1.59
C LEU A 125 -5.14 -5.75 2.00
N ARG A 126 -4.26 -4.75 2.02
CA ARG A 126 -4.63 -3.37 2.39
C ARG A 126 -5.56 -2.71 1.38
N ILE A 127 -5.32 -2.90 0.09
CA ILE A 127 -6.22 -2.43 -0.95
C ILE A 127 -7.59 -3.10 -0.79
N SER A 128 -7.64 -4.40 -0.53
CA SER A 128 -8.91 -5.10 -0.29
C SER A 128 -9.69 -4.49 0.88
N THR A 129 -9.01 -4.14 1.98
CA THR A 129 -9.67 -3.46 3.11
C THR A 129 -10.04 -2.01 2.79
N GLY A 130 -9.22 -1.30 2.03
CA GLY A 130 -9.48 0.08 1.61
C GLY A 130 -10.72 0.18 0.73
N ILE A 131 -10.92 -0.79 -0.17
CA ILE A 131 -12.14 -0.89 -1.01
C ILE A 131 -13.37 -1.09 -0.12
N VAL A 132 -13.34 -2.01 0.85
CA VAL A 132 -14.47 -2.26 1.76
C VAL A 132 -14.78 -1.02 2.62
N ILE A 133 -13.76 -0.32 3.12
CA ILE A 133 -13.94 0.93 3.88
C ILE A 133 -14.58 2.00 2.99
N ALA A 134 -14.14 2.12 1.73
CA ALA A 134 -14.74 3.06 0.79
C ALA A 134 -16.21 2.73 0.48
N GLN A 135 -16.59 1.44 0.43
CA GLN A 135 -17.98 1.03 0.19
C GLN A 135 -18.90 1.24 1.40
N SER A 136 -18.41 0.91 2.60
CA SER A 136 -19.23 0.89 3.82
C SER A 136 -19.16 2.18 4.63
N GLY A 137 -18.24 3.09 4.30
CA GLY A 137 -17.96 4.32 5.05
C GLY A 137 -17.33 4.09 6.44
N HIS A 138 -17.23 2.83 6.90
CA HIS A 138 -16.79 2.49 8.25
C HIS A 138 -15.73 1.39 8.23
N ALA A 139 -14.73 1.51 9.11
CA ALA A 139 -13.75 0.47 9.33
C ALA A 139 -14.36 -0.67 10.15
N GLY A 140 -14.90 -1.70 9.48
CA GLY A 140 -15.42 -2.88 10.15
C GLY A 140 -14.36 -3.62 10.99
N PRO A 141 -14.77 -4.36 12.04
CA PRO A 141 -13.86 -5.06 12.95
C PRO A 141 -12.97 -6.09 12.23
N ILE A 142 -13.51 -6.73 11.18
CA ILE A 142 -12.78 -7.68 10.32
C ILE A 142 -11.53 -7.04 9.71
N GLY A 143 -11.59 -5.74 9.35
CA GLY A 143 -10.43 -5.03 8.79
C GLY A 143 -9.29 -4.84 9.78
N LYS A 144 -9.59 -4.74 11.09
CA LYS A 144 -8.57 -4.66 12.16
C LYS A 144 -7.90 -6.02 12.37
N ILE A 145 -8.69 -7.10 12.41
CA ILE A 145 -8.18 -8.46 12.58
C ILE A 145 -7.29 -8.84 11.39
N LEU A 146 -7.76 -8.60 10.17
CA LEU A 146 -7.01 -8.94 8.95
C LEU A 146 -5.70 -8.14 8.85
N ARG A 147 -5.70 -6.90 9.35
CA ARG A 147 -4.49 -6.08 9.48
C ARG A 147 -3.48 -6.66 10.46
N LEU A 148 -3.93 -7.10 11.64
CA LEU A 148 -3.06 -7.70 12.65
C LEU A 148 -2.50 -9.03 12.13
N ALA A 149 -3.36 -9.86 11.55
CA ALA A 149 -2.98 -11.13 10.94
C ALA A 149 -1.96 -10.94 9.82
N SER A 150 -2.13 -9.94 8.95
CA SER A 150 -1.17 -9.69 7.86
C SER A 150 0.20 -9.25 8.37
N TYR A 151 0.27 -8.54 9.51
CA TYR A 151 1.54 -8.21 10.15
C TYR A 151 2.18 -9.42 10.82
N ALA A 152 1.42 -10.27 11.50
CA ALA A 152 1.95 -11.49 12.11
C ALA A 152 2.53 -12.42 11.04
N ILE A 153 1.82 -12.61 9.92
CA ILE A 153 2.30 -13.40 8.78
C ILE A 153 3.53 -12.74 8.14
N ALA A 154 3.54 -11.42 7.97
CA ALA A 154 4.70 -10.72 7.42
C ALA A 154 5.96 -10.88 8.29
N VAL A 155 5.82 -10.85 9.61
CA VAL A 155 6.94 -11.09 10.55
C VAL A 155 7.44 -12.53 10.44
N LEU A 156 6.54 -13.51 10.35
CA LEU A 156 6.90 -14.92 10.14
C LEU A 156 7.67 -15.10 8.82
N LEU A 157 7.15 -14.56 7.72
CA LEU A 157 7.79 -14.63 6.41
C LEU A 157 9.14 -13.90 6.39
N ALA A 158 9.26 -12.75 7.07
CA ALA A 158 10.52 -12.02 7.19
C ALA A 158 11.55 -12.81 7.99
N ALA A 159 11.15 -13.51 9.05
CA ALA A 159 12.05 -14.38 9.81
C ALA A 159 12.58 -15.54 8.95
N LEU A 160 11.71 -16.17 8.13
CA LEU A 160 12.12 -17.20 7.18
C LEU A 160 13.08 -16.65 6.11
N ALA A 161 12.77 -15.47 5.55
CA ALA A 161 13.62 -14.81 4.55
C ALA A 161 15.01 -14.49 5.12
N LEU A 162 15.09 -13.99 6.36
CA LEU A 162 16.35 -13.70 7.05
C LEU A 162 17.13 -14.97 7.40
N ALA A 163 16.45 -16.03 7.83
CA ALA A 163 17.08 -17.33 8.10
C ALA A 163 17.67 -17.93 6.80
N GLY A 164 16.90 -17.92 5.71
CA GLY A 164 17.36 -18.37 4.40
C GLY A 164 18.55 -17.57 3.89
N PHE A 165 18.53 -16.25 4.05
CA PHE A 165 19.64 -15.35 3.73
C PHE A 165 20.89 -15.64 4.59
N GLY A 166 20.74 -15.78 5.91
CA GLY A 166 21.84 -16.11 6.81
C GLY A 166 22.54 -17.41 6.45
N LEU A 167 21.76 -18.45 6.09
CA LEU A 167 22.31 -19.72 5.60
C LEU A 167 23.00 -19.59 4.24
N ARG A 168 22.52 -18.73 3.32
CA ARG A 168 23.23 -18.44 2.07
C ARG A 168 24.58 -17.78 2.32
N ILE A 169 24.64 -16.81 3.24
CA ILE A 169 25.91 -16.17 3.60
C ILE A 169 26.87 -17.17 4.26
N ARG A 170 26.35 -18.03 5.15
CA ARG A 170 27.15 -19.13 5.72
C ARG A 170 27.69 -20.07 4.64
N PHE A 171 26.86 -20.48 3.68
CA PHE A 171 27.31 -21.28 2.55
C PHE A 171 28.46 -20.62 1.79
N VAL A 172 28.37 -19.31 1.50
CA VAL A 172 29.47 -18.59 0.84
C VAL A 172 30.74 -18.63 1.69
N TYR A 173 30.63 -18.39 2.99
CA TYR A 173 31.79 -18.45 3.88
C TYR A 173 32.45 -19.85 3.88
N GLU A 174 31.67 -20.90 4.10
CA GLU A 174 32.18 -22.28 4.17
C GLU A 174 32.77 -22.74 2.83
N LEU A 175 32.15 -22.36 1.70
CA LEU A 175 32.63 -22.72 0.36
C LEU A 175 34.05 -22.20 0.09
N PHE A 176 34.38 -21.01 0.59
CA PHE A 176 35.67 -20.36 0.29
C PHE A 176 36.68 -20.42 1.43
N TYR A 177 36.25 -20.56 2.69
CA TYR A 177 37.12 -20.44 3.86
C TYR A 177 37.01 -21.59 4.84
N GLY A 178 36.02 -22.47 4.69
CA GLY A 178 35.70 -23.51 5.67
C GLY A 178 35.56 -24.90 5.04
N ASP A 179 34.67 -25.71 5.62
CA ASP A 179 34.43 -27.07 5.15
C ASP A 179 33.35 -27.06 4.06
N ARG A 180 33.69 -27.64 2.90
CA ARG A 180 32.77 -27.76 1.77
C ARG A 180 31.51 -28.56 2.12
N TYR A 181 31.60 -29.54 3.00
CA TYR A 181 30.44 -30.34 3.44
C TYR A 181 29.50 -29.52 4.32
N ASP A 182 30.02 -28.72 5.25
CA ASP A 182 29.23 -27.81 6.08
C ASP A 182 28.56 -26.71 5.24
N GLY A 183 29.26 -26.25 4.20
CA GLY A 183 28.70 -25.35 3.20
C GLY A 183 27.53 -25.99 2.44
N ALA A 184 27.69 -27.22 1.97
CA ALA A 184 26.64 -27.95 1.25
C ALA A 184 25.39 -28.16 2.11
N ASP A 185 25.55 -28.54 3.39
CA ASP A 185 24.44 -28.66 4.34
C ASP A 185 23.74 -27.31 4.58
N SER A 186 24.51 -26.24 4.80
CA SER A 186 23.97 -24.87 4.95
C SER A 186 23.17 -24.44 3.72
N PHE A 187 23.66 -24.74 2.52
CA PHE A 187 22.96 -24.45 1.27
C PHE A 187 21.67 -25.25 1.13
N GLN A 188 21.70 -26.54 1.47
CA GLN A 188 20.52 -27.40 1.43
C GLN A 188 19.44 -26.92 2.40
N GLN A 189 19.80 -26.61 3.64
CA GLN A 189 18.88 -26.05 4.63
C GLN A 189 18.29 -24.72 4.14
N SER A 190 19.10 -23.86 3.51
CA SER A 190 18.62 -22.61 2.91
C SER A 190 17.53 -22.88 1.86
N ARG A 191 17.72 -23.86 0.96
CA ARG A 191 16.72 -24.23 -0.06
C ARG A 191 15.42 -24.72 0.56
N GLN A 192 15.49 -25.54 1.61
CA GLN A 192 14.28 -26.01 2.32
C GLN A 192 13.49 -24.86 2.94
N ILE A 193 14.18 -23.88 3.53
CA ILE A 193 13.55 -22.67 4.10
C ILE A 193 12.93 -21.82 2.99
N ILE A 194 13.65 -21.57 1.89
CA ILE A 194 13.15 -20.78 0.75
C ILE A 194 11.96 -21.47 0.07
N PHE A 195 11.99 -22.80 -0.05
CA PHE A 195 10.87 -23.57 -0.57
C PHE A 195 9.65 -23.46 0.36
N SER A 196 9.87 -23.59 1.67
CA SER A 196 8.80 -23.41 2.67
C SER A 196 8.19 -22.00 2.61
N PHE A 197 9.02 -20.96 2.45
CA PHE A 197 8.58 -19.59 2.20
C PHE A 197 7.69 -19.52 0.96
N SER A 198 8.13 -20.13 -0.15
CA SER A 198 7.40 -20.12 -1.43
C SER A 198 6.03 -20.80 -1.33
N VAL A 199 5.95 -21.93 -0.60
CA VAL A 199 4.70 -22.64 -0.33
C VAL A 199 3.75 -21.79 0.51
N LEU A 200 4.24 -21.13 1.56
CA LEU A 200 3.42 -20.24 2.39
C LEU A 200 2.87 -19.06 1.59
N VAL A 201 3.72 -18.42 0.78
CA VAL A 201 3.31 -17.31 -0.09
C VAL A 201 2.27 -17.77 -1.12
N PHE A 202 2.39 -18.97 -1.68
CA PHE A 202 1.39 -19.56 -2.57
C PHE A 202 0.04 -19.79 -1.86
N ILE A 203 0.04 -20.35 -0.64
CA ILE A 203 -1.21 -20.53 0.14
C ILE A 203 -1.86 -19.17 0.43
N ILE A 204 -1.06 -18.17 0.77
CA ILE A 204 -1.54 -16.81 1.04
C ILE A 204 -2.11 -16.15 -0.23
N SER A 205 -1.51 -16.38 -1.40
CA SER A 205 -2.00 -15.83 -2.67
C SER A 205 -3.36 -16.38 -3.06
N LEU A 206 -3.64 -17.67 -2.79
CA LEU A 206 -4.99 -18.24 -2.90
C LEU A 206 -5.99 -17.52 -1.99
N GLY A 207 -5.61 -17.27 -0.73
CA GLY A 207 -6.44 -16.53 0.22
C GLY A 207 -6.73 -15.09 -0.23
N ILE A 208 -5.75 -14.41 -0.82
CA ILE A 208 -5.90 -13.06 -1.37
C ILE A 208 -6.83 -13.04 -2.60
N VAL A 209 -6.73 -14.03 -3.49
CA VAL A 209 -7.65 -14.17 -4.63
C VAL A 209 -9.09 -14.37 -4.14
N ALA A 210 -9.31 -15.29 -3.20
CA ALA A 210 -10.62 -15.52 -2.61
C ALA A 210 -11.18 -14.24 -1.98
N ARG A 211 -10.34 -13.49 -1.24
CA ARG A 211 -10.72 -12.20 -0.66
C ARG A 211 -11.07 -11.16 -1.73
N ALA A 212 -10.29 -11.06 -2.80
CA ALA A 212 -10.54 -10.12 -3.89
C ALA A 212 -11.89 -10.40 -4.58
N VAL A 213 -12.24 -11.68 -4.77
CA VAL A 213 -13.55 -12.10 -5.29
C VAL A 213 -14.67 -11.73 -4.33
N MET A 214 -14.53 -12.03 -3.03
CA MET A 214 -15.52 -11.67 -2.01
C MET A 214 -15.79 -10.16 -1.99
N VAL A 215 -14.75 -9.33 -2.10
CA VAL A 215 -14.89 -7.86 -2.16
C VAL A 215 -15.65 -7.42 -3.41
N LYS A 216 -15.47 -8.08 -4.55
CA LYS A 216 -16.23 -7.77 -5.78
C LYS A 216 -17.70 -8.19 -5.71
N MET A 217 -18.02 -9.26 -4.98
CA MET A 217 -19.38 -9.77 -4.82
C MET A 217 -20.24 -8.93 -3.86
N GLN A 218 -19.64 -8.06 -3.05
CA GLN A 218 -20.42 -7.19 -2.17
C GLN A 218 -21.30 -6.23 -2.99
N PRO A 219 -22.59 -6.07 -2.66
CA PRO A 219 -23.53 -5.25 -3.42
C PRO A 219 -23.03 -3.81 -3.52
N LYS A 220 -22.93 -3.32 -4.76
CA LYS A 220 -22.28 -2.04 -5.06
C LYS A 220 -23.28 -0.90 -5.01
N ALA A 221 -23.09 0.02 -4.07
CA ALA A 221 -23.78 1.30 -4.08
C ALA A 221 -23.26 2.23 -5.21
N GLU A 222 -21.98 2.09 -5.61
CA GLU A 222 -21.33 2.97 -6.59
C GLU A 222 -20.65 2.22 -7.74
N LYS A 223 -20.87 2.68 -8.99
CA LYS A 223 -20.24 2.12 -10.21
C LYS A 223 -18.74 2.39 -10.29
N THR A 224 -18.24 3.46 -9.68
CA THR A 224 -16.84 3.93 -9.72
C THR A 224 -15.87 2.91 -9.13
N LEU A 225 -16.27 2.19 -8.08
CA LEU A 225 -15.42 1.22 -7.39
C LEU A 225 -15.27 -0.12 -8.13
N SER A 226 -16.04 -0.32 -9.21
CA SER A 226 -15.94 -1.52 -10.03
C SER A 226 -14.56 -1.68 -10.66
N TRP A 227 -13.94 -0.58 -11.11
CA TRP A 227 -12.62 -0.58 -11.72
C TRP A 227 -11.53 -1.01 -10.74
N CYS A 228 -11.50 -0.43 -9.52
CA CYS A 228 -10.54 -0.84 -8.48
C CYS A 228 -10.71 -2.31 -8.08
N SER A 229 -11.95 -2.80 -7.95
CA SER A 229 -12.21 -4.21 -7.63
C SER A 229 -11.73 -5.16 -8.74
N ASN A 230 -11.88 -4.78 -10.01
CA ASN A 230 -11.39 -5.56 -11.14
C ASN A 230 -9.86 -5.59 -11.19
N MET A 231 -9.21 -4.44 -10.96
CA MET A 231 -7.75 -4.36 -10.91
C MET A 231 -7.16 -5.14 -9.74
N LEU A 232 -7.82 -5.15 -8.57
CA LEU A 232 -7.40 -5.98 -7.44
C LEU A 232 -7.45 -7.48 -7.77
N ILE A 233 -8.52 -7.94 -8.44
CA ILE A 233 -8.61 -9.35 -8.88
C ILE A 233 -7.52 -9.67 -9.89
N ALA A 234 -7.33 -8.82 -10.90
CA ALA A 234 -6.29 -9.01 -11.91
C ALA A 234 -4.90 -9.10 -11.25
N ALA A 235 -4.57 -8.16 -10.35
CA ALA A 235 -3.31 -8.17 -9.62
C ALA A 235 -3.16 -9.42 -8.75
N SER A 236 -4.22 -9.88 -8.09
CA SER A 236 -4.19 -11.09 -7.26
C SER A 236 -3.97 -12.35 -8.09
N VAL A 237 -4.57 -12.44 -9.27
CA VAL A 237 -4.38 -13.58 -10.20
C VAL A 237 -2.98 -13.58 -10.79
N VAL A 238 -2.46 -12.42 -11.23
CA VAL A 238 -1.09 -12.31 -11.75
C VAL A 238 -0.07 -12.69 -10.67
N TRP A 239 -0.28 -12.25 -9.42
CA TRP A 239 0.57 -12.65 -8.31
C TRP A 239 0.44 -14.14 -7.96
N LEU A 240 -0.75 -14.73 -8.03
CA LEU A 240 -0.94 -16.17 -7.88
C LEU A 240 -0.15 -16.95 -8.94
N LEU A 241 -0.22 -16.53 -10.22
CA LEU A 241 0.55 -17.15 -11.32
C LEU A 241 2.06 -17.13 -11.04
N ARG A 242 2.59 -15.98 -10.58
CA ARG A 242 3.99 -15.85 -10.16
C ARG A 242 4.35 -16.83 -9.06
N THR A 243 3.60 -16.83 -7.96
CA THR A 243 3.90 -17.67 -6.80
C THR A 243 3.78 -19.16 -7.12
N THR A 244 2.85 -19.51 -8.02
CA THR A 244 2.72 -20.89 -8.55
C THR A 244 3.95 -21.28 -9.35
N PHE A 245 4.41 -20.42 -10.26
CA PHE A 245 5.61 -20.67 -11.05
C PHE A 245 6.84 -20.82 -10.14
N ASN A 246 7.07 -19.90 -9.21
CA ASN A 246 8.23 -19.94 -8.30
C ASN A 246 8.25 -21.21 -7.43
N MET A 247 7.08 -21.63 -6.91
CA MET A 247 6.98 -22.87 -6.13
C MET A 247 7.20 -24.10 -7.01
N ALA A 248 6.54 -24.17 -8.17
CA ALA A 248 6.62 -25.30 -9.08
C ALA A 248 8.03 -25.45 -9.68
N SER A 249 8.70 -24.34 -10.00
CA SER A 249 10.03 -24.35 -10.54
C SER A 249 11.06 -24.79 -9.50
N GLN A 250 10.97 -24.32 -8.26
CA GLN A 250 11.79 -24.84 -7.17
C GLN A 250 11.55 -26.33 -6.97
N ALA A 251 10.29 -26.79 -6.93
CA ALA A 251 9.99 -28.22 -6.78
C ALA A 251 10.53 -29.08 -7.94
N ALA A 252 10.53 -28.55 -9.17
CA ALA A 252 10.97 -29.29 -10.35
C ALA A 252 12.49 -29.32 -10.52
N TRP A 253 13.19 -28.26 -10.12
CA TRP A 253 14.61 -28.06 -10.43
C TRP A 253 15.51 -28.02 -9.19
N SER A 254 14.94 -28.20 -8.00
CA SER A 254 15.71 -28.25 -6.76
C SER A 254 15.49 -29.54 -5.98
N ASP A 255 16.55 -30.34 -5.85
CA ASP A 255 16.53 -31.44 -4.89
C ASP A 255 16.71 -30.87 -3.47
N LEU A 256 15.65 -30.95 -2.68
CA LEU A 256 15.60 -30.48 -1.29
C LEU A 256 16.35 -31.43 -0.33
N SER A 257 16.66 -32.64 -0.78
CA SER A 257 17.32 -33.70 0.00
C SER A 257 18.82 -33.77 -0.24
N ASN A 258 19.30 -33.35 -1.40
CA ASN A 258 20.72 -33.36 -1.73
C ASN A 258 21.07 -32.34 -2.82
N VAL A 259 21.91 -31.36 -2.49
CA VAL A 259 22.38 -30.33 -3.45
C VAL A 259 23.11 -30.91 -4.67
N PHE A 260 23.72 -32.08 -4.54
CA PHE A 260 24.50 -32.70 -5.62
C PHE A 260 23.65 -33.45 -6.65
N ASN A 261 22.36 -33.63 -6.38
CA ASN A 261 21.43 -34.38 -7.23
C ASN A 261 20.50 -33.47 -8.03
N ASP A 262 20.83 -32.18 -8.16
CA ASP A 262 20.01 -31.26 -8.92
C ASP A 262 19.87 -31.69 -10.38
N PRO A 263 18.63 -31.68 -10.94
CA PRO A 263 18.45 -31.93 -12.36
C PRO A 263 19.24 -30.94 -13.20
N GLU A 264 19.68 -31.37 -14.38
CA GLU A 264 20.41 -30.51 -15.31
C GLU A 264 19.58 -29.26 -15.65
N TRP A 265 20.07 -28.10 -15.21
CA TRP A 265 19.43 -26.82 -15.43
C TRP A 265 19.42 -26.48 -16.92
N LYS A 266 18.23 -26.22 -17.48
CA LYS A 266 18.10 -25.92 -18.90
C LYS A 266 18.24 -24.41 -19.14
N ASP A 267 19.10 -24.02 -20.09
CA ASP A 267 19.41 -22.60 -20.36
C ASP A 267 18.17 -21.72 -20.62
N TYR A 268 17.12 -22.24 -21.26
CA TYR A 268 15.89 -21.48 -21.53
C TYR A 268 15.15 -21.04 -20.27
N TYR A 269 15.45 -21.67 -19.12
CA TYR A 269 14.84 -21.34 -17.84
C TYR A 269 15.14 -19.89 -17.43
N HIS A 270 16.31 -19.36 -17.78
CA HIS A 270 16.63 -17.95 -17.54
C HIS A 270 15.56 -17.01 -18.14
N ILE A 271 15.01 -17.34 -19.31
CA ILE A 271 13.96 -16.51 -19.93
C ILE A 271 12.60 -16.74 -19.25
N LEU A 272 12.29 -17.99 -18.89
CA LEU A 272 11.05 -18.32 -18.19
C LEU A 272 10.98 -17.60 -16.84
N ASP A 273 12.09 -17.53 -16.13
CA ASP A 273 12.19 -16.83 -14.85
C ASP A 273 11.84 -15.34 -14.98
N VAL A 274 12.32 -14.67 -16.04
CA VAL A 274 11.92 -13.27 -16.29
C VAL A 274 10.41 -13.15 -16.56
N ILE A 275 9.88 -14.01 -17.44
CA ILE A 275 8.49 -13.92 -17.91
C ILE A 275 7.48 -14.30 -16.83
N PHE A 276 7.79 -15.29 -16.01
CA PHE A 276 6.85 -15.87 -15.04
C PHE A 276 7.16 -15.50 -13.59
N ALA A 277 8.38 -15.07 -13.25
CA ALA A 277 8.73 -14.59 -11.92
C ALA A 277 8.79 -13.05 -11.85
N ILE A 278 9.67 -12.43 -12.63
CA ILE A 278 10.02 -11.00 -12.48
C ILE A 278 8.94 -10.08 -13.04
N TRP A 279 8.52 -10.30 -14.29
CA TRP A 279 7.53 -9.45 -14.96
C TRP A 279 6.16 -9.46 -14.29
N PRO A 280 5.60 -10.59 -13.84
CA PRO A 280 4.33 -10.60 -13.12
C PRO A 280 4.38 -9.78 -11.84
N GLN A 281 5.49 -9.81 -11.10
CA GLN A 281 5.68 -8.96 -9.92
C GLN A 281 5.63 -7.48 -10.29
N PHE A 282 6.37 -7.10 -11.34
CA PHE A 282 6.39 -5.73 -11.83
C PHE A 282 5.00 -5.26 -12.31
N ILE A 283 4.27 -6.12 -13.02
CA ILE A 283 2.90 -5.86 -13.49
C ILE A 283 1.95 -5.62 -12.31
N VAL A 284 2.06 -6.40 -11.24
CA VAL A 284 1.27 -6.21 -10.01
C VAL A 284 1.55 -4.84 -9.40
N LEU A 285 2.82 -4.43 -9.30
CA LEU A 285 3.20 -3.10 -8.80
C LEU A 285 2.67 -1.98 -9.71
N CYS A 286 2.69 -2.16 -11.04
CA CYS A 286 2.10 -1.24 -12.00
C CYS A 286 0.57 -1.10 -11.82
N MET A 287 -0.14 -2.21 -11.66
CA MET A 287 -1.59 -2.20 -11.41
C MET A 287 -1.93 -1.47 -10.12
N VAL A 288 -1.18 -1.73 -9.04
CA VAL A 288 -1.37 -1.01 -7.78
C VAL A 288 -1.06 0.48 -7.92
N PHE A 289 0.00 0.83 -8.65
CA PHE A 289 0.32 2.23 -8.96
C PHE A 289 -0.81 2.92 -9.72
N ALA A 290 -1.40 2.26 -10.72
CA ALA A 290 -2.55 2.77 -11.46
C ALA A 290 -3.75 3.02 -10.54
N ILE A 291 -4.03 2.10 -9.60
CA ILE A 291 -5.09 2.29 -8.59
C ILE A 291 -4.81 3.54 -7.72
N GLY A 292 -3.54 3.78 -7.35
CA GLY A 292 -3.16 4.91 -6.50
C GLY A 292 -3.11 6.26 -7.19
N SER A 293 -2.79 6.29 -8.48
CA SER A 293 -2.68 7.50 -9.28
C SER A 293 -4.03 7.97 -9.85
N ALA A 294 -5.03 7.08 -9.94
CA ALA A 294 -6.37 7.43 -10.36
C ALA A 294 -7.00 8.51 -9.46
N LYS A 295 -7.18 9.71 -10.01
CA LYS A 295 -7.88 10.82 -9.33
C LYS A 295 -9.38 10.56 -9.29
N ASN A 296 -9.98 10.37 -10.48
CA ASN A 296 -11.37 9.98 -10.67
C ASN A 296 -11.45 8.45 -10.61
N ASN A 297 -12.36 7.90 -9.81
CA ASN A 297 -12.46 6.45 -9.51
C ASN A 297 -11.35 5.87 -8.62
N GLY A 298 -10.53 6.72 -7.99
CA GLY A 298 -9.54 6.26 -7.02
C GLY A 298 -10.19 5.81 -5.69
N ILE A 299 -9.44 5.05 -4.90
CA ILE A 299 -9.86 4.71 -3.53
C ILE A 299 -9.67 5.94 -2.65
N TRP A 300 -10.78 6.56 -2.26
CA TRP A 300 -10.84 7.68 -1.33
C TRP A 300 -11.91 7.37 -0.29
N SER A 301 -11.58 7.43 1.00
CA SER A 301 -12.61 7.34 2.06
C SER A 301 -13.14 8.72 2.45
N THR A 302 -12.36 9.77 2.19
CA THR A 302 -12.76 11.16 2.48
C THR A 302 -13.22 11.82 1.19
N GLN A 303 -14.40 12.47 1.20
CA GLN A 303 -14.88 13.27 0.08
C GLN A 303 -13.77 14.25 -0.35
N GLN A 304 -13.36 14.15 -1.60
CA GLN A 304 -12.34 15.05 -2.14
C GLN A 304 -13.01 16.30 -2.69
N PRO A 305 -12.37 17.48 -2.59
CA PRO A 305 -12.93 18.74 -3.12
C PRO A 305 -13.31 18.66 -4.61
N PHE A 306 -12.57 17.86 -5.38
CA PHE A 306 -12.83 17.65 -6.81
C PHE A 306 -13.97 16.66 -7.11
N LEU A 307 -14.48 15.93 -6.12
CA LEU A 307 -15.64 15.02 -6.24
C LEU A 307 -16.91 15.63 -5.65
N ALA A 308 -16.82 16.75 -4.92
CA ALA A 308 -18.01 17.41 -4.41
C ALA A 308 -18.86 17.92 -5.59
N PRO A 309 -20.18 17.65 -5.61
CA PRO A 309 -21.08 18.13 -6.65
C PRO A 309 -20.86 19.63 -6.86
N GLN A 310 -20.86 20.09 -8.12
CA GLN A 310 -20.75 21.51 -8.49
C GLN A 310 -21.95 22.38 -8.02
N GLY A 311 -22.67 21.99 -6.97
CA GLY A 311 -23.67 22.81 -6.31
C GLY A 311 -23.03 23.58 -5.17
N ASN A 312 -22.82 24.90 -5.35
CA ASN A 312 -22.43 25.86 -4.32
C ASN A 312 -21.19 25.50 -3.49
N GLN A 313 -20.07 25.22 -4.17
CA GLN A 313 -18.78 25.21 -3.48
C GLN A 313 -18.38 26.65 -3.14
N GLN A 314 -18.70 27.06 -1.93
CA GLN A 314 -18.03 28.18 -1.27
C GLN A 314 -16.59 27.72 -1.04
N THR A 315 -15.64 28.33 -1.76
CA THR A 315 -14.22 28.05 -1.52
C THR A 315 -13.87 28.36 -0.06
N PRO A 316 -12.83 27.75 0.52
CA PRO A 316 -12.36 28.07 1.88
C PRO A 316 -12.06 29.56 2.11
N TRP A 317 -11.88 30.31 1.01
CA TRP A 317 -11.67 31.76 0.97
C TRP A 317 -12.97 32.57 0.81
N GLY A 318 -14.13 31.94 1.05
CA GLY A 318 -15.43 32.61 1.03
C GLY A 318 -16.01 32.89 -0.36
N TYR A 319 -15.25 32.70 -1.44
CA TYR A 319 -15.78 32.91 -2.79
C TYR A 319 -16.70 31.76 -3.19
N SER A 320 -18.00 32.04 -3.23
CA SER A 320 -18.99 31.22 -3.93
C SER A 320 -18.93 31.55 -5.42
N TYR A 321 -18.46 30.61 -6.24
CA TYR A 321 -18.65 30.70 -7.69
C TYR A 321 -20.09 30.30 -8.00
N ASN A 322 -21.01 31.26 -7.89
CA ASN A 322 -22.37 31.08 -8.35
C ASN A 322 -22.38 31.32 -9.88
N GLY A 323 -22.03 30.28 -10.63
CA GLY A 323 -22.04 30.30 -12.10
C GLY A 323 -23.46 30.24 -12.63
N SER A 324 -24.24 31.31 -12.48
CA SER A 324 -25.47 31.61 -13.24
C SER A 324 -26.16 32.86 -12.68
N GLN A 325 -25.59 34.04 -12.93
CA GLN A 325 -26.38 35.27 -12.99
C GLN A 325 -26.20 35.89 -14.38
N PRO A 326 -27.26 35.94 -15.21
CA PRO A 326 -27.24 36.79 -16.40
C PRO A 326 -27.13 38.27 -15.96
N PRO A 327 -26.34 39.10 -16.65
CA PRO A 327 -26.17 40.50 -16.28
C PRO A 327 -27.32 41.32 -16.86
N ASN A 328 -28.44 41.44 -16.13
CA ASN A 328 -29.33 42.61 -16.14
C ASN A 328 -30.62 42.32 -15.37
N ALA A 329 -30.75 42.88 -14.17
CA ALA A 329 -32.01 43.40 -13.67
C ALA A 329 -31.71 44.42 -12.56
N ALA A 330 -32.27 45.61 -12.72
CA ALA A 330 -32.18 46.74 -11.79
C ALA A 330 -32.64 46.37 -10.36
N PRO A 331 -32.20 47.10 -9.32
CA PRO A 331 -32.63 46.86 -7.95
C PRO A 331 -34.14 47.12 -7.78
N PRO A 332 -34.92 46.16 -7.24
CA PRO A 332 -36.28 46.45 -6.84
C PRO A 332 -36.27 47.25 -5.54
N MET A 333 -36.95 48.38 -5.63
CA MET A 333 -37.31 49.31 -4.58
C MET A 333 -37.94 48.59 -3.39
N ALA A 334 -37.52 48.95 -2.17
CA ALA A 334 -38.12 48.49 -0.93
C ALA A 334 -39.56 49.03 -0.84
N GLN A 335 -40.55 48.14 -0.95
CA GLN A 335 -41.94 48.46 -0.66
C GLN A 335 -42.32 47.84 0.68
N GLN A 336 -42.53 48.71 1.67
CA GLN A 336 -43.26 48.44 2.90
C GLN A 336 -44.67 47.94 2.57
N GLN A 337 -45.11 46.86 3.22
CA GLN A 337 -46.52 46.59 3.55
C GLN A 337 -46.55 45.58 4.70
N GLN A 338 -46.78 46.06 5.92
CA GLN A 338 -48.07 46.08 6.61
C GLN A 338 -48.56 44.69 7.05
N GLN A 339 -48.42 44.49 8.36
CA GLN A 339 -49.09 43.48 9.17
C GLN A 339 -50.59 43.46 8.90
N GLN A 340 -51.14 42.29 8.57
CA GLN A 340 -52.54 41.97 8.86
C GLN A 340 -52.61 40.68 9.66
N GLN A 341 -53.15 40.86 10.87
CA GLN A 341 -53.63 39.83 11.78
C GLN A 341 -54.89 39.18 11.17
N GLN A 342 -54.95 37.85 11.21
CA GLN A 342 -56.24 37.15 11.27
C GLN A 342 -56.18 36.04 12.32
N PRO A 343 -57.14 35.99 13.26
CA PRO A 343 -57.28 34.90 14.21
C PRO A 343 -58.11 33.76 13.62
N TYR A 344 -57.60 32.54 13.72
CA TYR A 344 -58.35 31.31 13.46
C TYR A 344 -59.22 30.96 14.68
N GLN A 345 -60.54 30.88 14.46
CA GLN A 345 -61.47 30.13 15.32
C GLN A 345 -61.47 28.65 14.91
N PRO A 346 -61.56 27.71 15.86
CA PRO A 346 -62.15 26.41 15.61
C PRO A 346 -63.50 26.30 16.31
N GLN A 347 -64.56 26.21 15.51
CA GLN A 347 -65.91 25.87 15.95
C GLN A 347 -66.21 24.40 15.65
N GLN A 348 -66.59 23.67 16.69
CA GLN A 348 -67.66 22.66 16.81
C GLN A 348 -67.70 21.49 15.79
N GLN A 349 -67.58 20.22 16.19
CA GLN A 349 -68.38 19.41 17.14
C GLN A 349 -69.57 18.67 16.46
N TYR A 350 -69.51 17.33 16.56
CA TYR A 350 -70.52 16.27 16.33
C TYR A 350 -71.27 16.17 14.98
N GLU A 351 -71.16 15.02 14.31
CA GLU A 351 -72.23 13.99 14.33
C GLU A 351 -71.77 12.69 13.64
N GLN A 352 -71.73 11.62 14.43
CA GLN A 352 -71.55 10.23 14.01
C GLN A 352 -72.86 9.52 14.34
N HIS A 353 -73.49 8.86 13.37
CA HIS A 353 -74.36 7.68 13.57
C HIS A 353 -74.80 7.05 12.21
N PRO A 354 -75.31 5.80 12.19
CA PRO A 354 -74.77 4.72 11.36
C PRO A 354 -75.85 4.01 10.50
N GLN A 355 -75.46 3.00 9.70
CA GLN A 355 -76.26 1.80 9.38
C GLN A 355 -75.42 0.86 8.49
N GLN A 356 -75.02 -0.33 8.97
CA GLN A 356 -75.74 -1.63 8.94
C GLN A 356 -75.84 -2.29 7.55
N GLN A 357 -75.21 -3.47 7.42
CA GLN A 357 -75.77 -4.75 6.91
C GLN A 357 -74.63 -5.80 6.88
N THR A 358 -74.55 -6.76 7.81
CA THR A 358 -75.06 -8.17 7.76
C THR A 358 -74.63 -8.91 6.48
N MET A 359 -73.91 -10.06 6.49
CA MET A 359 -74.21 -11.37 7.09
C MET A 359 -73.02 -12.39 6.87
N PRO A 360 -73.05 -13.73 7.17
CA PRO A 360 -72.30 -14.33 8.30
C PRO A 360 -71.49 -15.64 8.01
N GLN A 361 -70.98 -16.25 9.11
CA GLN A 361 -70.51 -17.65 9.36
C GLN A 361 -69.06 -18.02 8.95
N GLY A 362 -68.22 -18.66 9.79
CA GLY A 362 -68.48 -19.43 11.01
C GLY A 362 -67.25 -19.72 11.91
N TRP A 363 -67.59 -20.34 13.05
CA TRP A 363 -66.87 -20.81 14.25
C TRP A 363 -65.62 -21.71 14.02
N ASN A 364 -64.61 -21.94 14.90
CA ASN A 364 -64.56 -22.18 16.38
C ASN A 364 -63.07 -22.17 16.93
N PRO A 365 -62.68 -22.56 18.19
CA PRO A 365 -62.09 -21.63 19.20
C PRO A 365 -60.80 -22.12 19.96
N GLN A 366 -60.40 -21.35 21.01
CA GLN A 366 -59.58 -21.69 22.22
C GLN A 366 -58.05 -21.86 22.03
N GLN A 367 -57.12 -21.33 22.86
CA GLN A 367 -57.04 -20.99 24.30
C GLN A 367 -56.10 -19.76 24.49
N GLN A 368 -56.45 -18.70 25.23
CA GLN A 368 -56.29 -18.48 26.69
C GLN A 368 -54.86 -18.56 27.26
N HIS A 369 -54.28 -17.39 27.64
CA HIS A 369 -53.67 -17.00 28.94
C HIS A 369 -53.14 -15.55 28.79
N GLN A 370 -53.76 -14.54 29.43
CA GLN A 370 -53.31 -13.85 30.68
C GLN A 370 -51.80 -13.54 30.70
N GLY A 371 -51.29 -12.33 30.94
CA GLY A 371 -51.82 -11.05 31.37
C GLY A 371 -50.68 -10.25 32.05
N PHE A 372 -50.76 -8.93 31.98
CA PHE A 372 -50.22 -7.95 32.94
C PHE A 372 -48.76 -7.38 32.89
N TYR A 373 -48.76 -6.03 32.91
CA TYR A 373 -47.77 -5.01 33.29
C TYR A 373 -46.61 -4.60 32.36
N ALA A 374 -46.74 -3.36 31.87
CA ALA A 374 -45.67 -2.37 31.69
C ALA A 374 -45.84 -1.26 32.77
N PRO A 375 -45.00 -0.21 32.86
CA PRO A 375 -43.54 -0.08 32.64
C PRO A 375 -42.84 0.54 33.87
N GLN A 376 -41.51 0.51 33.96
CA GLN A 376 -40.80 1.49 34.79
C GLN A 376 -39.48 1.94 34.18
N GLN A 377 -39.41 3.25 33.95
CA GLN A 377 -38.23 4.02 33.57
C GLN A 377 -37.26 4.08 34.75
N GLN A 378 -35.96 3.90 34.48
CA GLN A 378 -34.91 4.25 35.42
C GLN A 378 -34.02 5.32 34.81
N ALA A 379 -34.11 6.50 35.41
CA ALA A 379 -33.26 7.65 35.22
C ALA A 379 -31.89 7.41 35.86
N TYR A 380 -30.82 7.77 35.15
CA TYR A 380 -29.47 7.82 35.70
C TYR A 380 -29.18 9.22 36.27
N PRO A 381 -28.66 9.34 37.50
CA PRO A 381 -28.27 10.62 38.07
C PRO A 381 -26.87 11.07 37.64
N GLN A 382 -26.75 12.40 37.52
CA GLN A 382 -25.52 13.17 37.37
C GLN A 382 -24.56 12.96 38.56
N GLN A 383 -23.27 12.81 38.26
CA GLN A 383 -22.12 13.11 39.10
C GLN A 383 -20.96 13.48 38.16
N GLN A 384 -19.98 14.32 38.45
CA GLN A 384 -19.76 15.34 39.45
C GLN A 384 -18.63 16.21 38.88
N GLN A 385 -18.72 17.50 39.14
CA GLN A 385 -17.83 18.55 38.71
C GLN A 385 -16.59 18.58 39.60
N TYR A 386 -15.38 18.47 39.03
CA TYR A 386 -14.12 18.76 39.73
C TYR A 386 -13.31 19.79 38.95
N ALA A 387 -13.06 20.91 39.62
CA ALA A 387 -12.18 22.00 39.21
C ALA A 387 -10.73 21.74 39.67
N PRO A 388 -9.74 22.48 39.14
CA PRO A 388 -8.34 22.05 39.05
C PRO A 388 -7.50 22.47 40.26
N TYR A 389 -6.45 21.68 40.56
CA TYR A 389 -5.37 22.07 41.47
C TYR A 389 -4.07 22.27 40.68
N SER A 390 -3.50 23.47 40.81
CA SER A 390 -2.16 23.85 40.33
C SER A 390 -1.14 23.63 41.45
N PRO A 391 -0.02 22.94 41.21
CA PRO A 391 1.17 23.09 42.04
C PRO A 391 2.13 24.11 41.44
N VAL A 392 2.38 25.16 42.21
CA VAL A 392 3.49 26.11 42.09
C VAL A 392 4.80 25.39 42.41
N SER A 393 5.85 25.61 41.61
CA SER A 393 7.22 25.27 41.98
C SER A 393 8.18 26.36 41.48
N PRO A 394 9.26 26.65 42.23
CA PRO A 394 10.03 27.89 42.11
C PRO A 394 11.13 27.88 41.04
N ILE A 395 11.21 29.01 40.36
CA ILE A 395 12.37 29.76 39.85
C ILE A 395 13.75 29.07 39.94
N SER A 396 14.32 28.72 38.78
CA SER A 396 15.75 28.81 38.52
C SER A 396 15.97 29.31 37.08
N ASN A 397 16.28 30.60 36.95
CA ASN A 397 16.57 31.27 35.67
C ASN A 397 17.95 30.87 35.15
N ALA A 398 17.99 30.08 34.08
CA ALA A 398 19.13 30.02 33.17
C ALA A 398 18.69 30.66 31.84
N ARG A 399 19.26 31.83 31.52
CA ARG A 399 19.02 32.55 30.26
C ARG A 399 19.64 31.78 29.09
N SER A 400 18.80 31.18 28.26
CA SER A 400 19.18 30.76 26.90
C SER A 400 19.17 31.99 25.97
N PRO A 401 20.09 32.09 25.00
CA PRO A 401 20.09 33.17 24.01
C PRO A 401 18.87 33.06 23.07
N PRO A 402 18.43 34.19 22.47
CA PRO A 402 17.23 34.23 21.63
C PRO A 402 17.38 33.40 20.35
N PRO A 403 16.30 32.75 19.87
CA PRO A 403 16.31 32.01 18.61
C PRO A 403 16.37 32.98 17.43
N HIS A 404 17.25 32.68 16.48
CA HIS A 404 17.58 33.50 15.30
C HIS A 404 16.49 33.56 14.21
N GLU A 405 15.25 33.15 14.49
CA GLU A 405 14.21 32.97 13.46
C GLU A 405 13.38 34.22 13.16
N GLU A 406 13.50 35.28 13.98
CA GLU A 406 12.69 36.50 13.81
C GLU A 406 13.37 37.63 12.99
N SER A 407 14.64 37.50 12.60
CA SER A 407 15.37 38.59 11.93
C SER A 407 15.25 38.64 10.40
N LEU A 408 14.47 37.74 9.77
CA LEU A 408 14.39 37.67 8.30
C LEU A 408 13.03 38.03 7.69
N GLY A 409 12.03 38.44 8.49
CA GLY A 409 10.80 39.08 7.97
C GLY A 409 10.01 38.29 6.92
N LEU A 410 10.28 37.00 6.76
CA LEU A 410 9.74 36.16 5.68
C LEU A 410 8.42 35.44 6.06
N ASN A 411 8.01 35.50 7.33
CA ASN A 411 6.83 34.77 7.83
C ASN A 411 5.50 35.48 7.60
N HIS A 412 5.46 36.69 7.04
CA HIS A 412 4.19 37.42 6.85
C HIS A 412 3.52 37.18 5.48
N GLN A 413 4.12 36.42 4.56
CA GLN A 413 3.52 36.20 3.23
C GLN A 413 2.83 34.85 3.04
N ALA A 414 2.97 33.89 3.96
CA ALA A 414 2.39 32.56 3.79
C ALA A 414 0.99 32.37 4.42
N ASP A 415 0.57 33.26 5.33
CA ASP A 415 -0.67 33.10 6.10
C ASP A 415 -1.89 33.84 5.49
N GLY A 416 -1.73 34.52 4.36
CA GLY A 416 -2.84 35.16 3.63
C GLY A 416 -3.58 36.26 4.40
N THR A 417 -3.11 36.66 5.58
CA THR A 417 -3.67 37.78 6.34
C THR A 417 -3.29 39.10 5.66
N PRO A 418 -4.25 39.98 5.33
CA PRO A 418 -3.94 41.28 4.76
C PRO A 418 -3.14 42.12 5.77
N PRO A 419 -2.12 42.87 5.31
CA PRO A 419 -1.32 43.71 6.20
C PRO A 419 -2.22 44.74 6.90
N GLN A 420 -2.27 44.70 8.22
CA GLN A 420 -3.08 45.62 9.04
C GLN A 420 -2.42 46.98 9.29
N VAL A 421 -1.32 47.31 8.60
CA VAL A 421 -0.57 48.53 8.89
C VAL A 421 -1.02 49.66 7.98
N SER A 422 -1.69 50.66 8.57
CA SER A 422 -1.97 51.94 7.92
C SER A 422 -0.64 52.61 7.53
N PRO A 423 -0.48 53.12 6.30
CA PRO A 423 0.77 53.75 5.90
C PRO A 423 1.02 55.01 6.74
N GLN A 424 2.13 55.04 7.48
CA GLN A 424 2.61 56.26 8.10
C GLN A 424 3.14 57.22 7.03
N PRO A 425 2.89 58.53 7.15
CA PRO A 425 3.41 59.53 6.23
C PRO A 425 4.93 59.63 6.33
N TYR A 426 5.59 59.63 5.17
CA TYR A 426 7.03 59.82 5.01
C TYR A 426 7.44 61.19 5.56
N ALA A 427 8.24 61.20 6.62
CA ALA A 427 9.02 62.36 7.04
C ALA A 427 10.51 62.03 6.91
N GLU A 428 11.16 62.84 6.07
CA GLU A 428 12.59 63.18 5.97
C GLU A 428 13.63 62.20 6.52
N LYS A 429 14.47 61.71 5.61
CA LYS A 429 15.80 61.17 5.95
C LYS A 429 16.87 61.86 5.10
N HIS A 430 17.21 63.09 5.48
CA HIS A 430 18.50 63.71 5.19
C HIS A 430 19.19 63.98 6.53
N ALA A 431 20.23 63.19 6.84
CA ALA A 431 21.43 63.64 7.54
C ALA A 431 22.32 62.44 7.88
N ILE A 432 23.61 62.61 7.52
CA ILE A 432 24.81 61.83 7.83
C ILE A 432 25.10 60.66 6.88
#